data_AF-A0A938HQ93-F1
#
_entry.id   AF-A0A938HQ93-F1
#
_cell.length_a   1.000
_cell.length_b   1.000
_cell.length_c   1.000
_cell.angle_alpha   90.00
_cell.angle_beta   90.00
_cell.angle_gamma   90.00
#
_symmetry.space_group_name_H-M   'P 1'
#
loop_
_entity.id
_entity.type
_entity.pdbx_description
1 polymer ?
#
loop_
_entity_poly.entity_id
_entity_poly.type
_entity_poly.pdbx_seq_one_letter_code
_entity_poly.pdbx_strand_id
1 'polypeptide(L)'
;MDFRNVTLEVSLKPFHDSSEAAIRAVARRMFEQWKLLCVRAETVSVMLWAADGSEILDYRGSLDDAFEWAYWIGGANPRSANPGDPDRIGLHSRCYPYRENPRRFTYGDLRALNAMLKEVGREVTGRPIRVGATFDPGPEFAISAFKYERHNEICSSGTMGKSSFVCCYETLNGDDVAYAGFPEGIPEGTPLGVFLGRQSQHFLRDLGFDYIWFSNGFGFGLETWALRGAVFDGKSFSAARCEEVRGKIIGFWESFRRECPDFPIETRGTNLSTGMDLSSDAVPLRDIYRGGFRMEPPPNSPWAALNGDFGLELIGWMSHIAELPGDSYPFRYYPHDPWWNNSPWLDRHGREPHDIYLPLSVARLDEQARVTRPTSINFLTVDDSYGEMPDRVPREVIPPILDAWETGPDAPGPLVWVYPFDEYHDWTYGTPSRIDEVFFGDWFVRGAVNNGLPLNSVISTRSFVQAIADPARFAESILLSPVPDAGTEWESGFLGFVEQGGRVLLYGPVSRASERLLQALNVA
;
A
#
# COMPACT_ATOMS: atom_id res chain seq x y z
N MET A 1 -21.41 14.97 -1.10
CA MET A 1 -20.76 13.68 -1.40
C MET A 1 -19.34 13.91 -0.98
N ASP A 2 -18.90 13.12 0.00
CA ASP A 2 -17.80 13.51 0.86
C ASP A 2 -16.59 12.60 0.65
N PHE A 3 -16.83 11.45 0.00
CA PHE A 3 -15.83 10.47 -0.42
C PHE A 3 -16.01 10.17 -1.91
N ARG A 4 -14.91 10.01 -2.63
CA ARG A 4 -14.92 9.42 -3.97
C ARG A 4 -15.20 7.91 -3.89
N ASN A 5 -14.56 7.22 -2.94
CA ASN A 5 -14.75 5.79 -2.73
C ASN A 5 -14.70 5.39 -1.25
N VAL A 6 -15.55 4.42 -0.87
CA VAL A 6 -15.43 3.67 0.39
C VAL A 6 -15.23 2.20 0.04
N THR A 7 -14.12 1.61 0.45
CA THR A 7 -13.80 0.21 0.19
C THR A 7 -13.99 -0.63 1.45
N LEU A 8 -14.86 -1.62 1.38
CA LEU A 8 -15.02 -2.64 2.41
C LEU A 8 -14.19 -3.86 2.00
N GLU A 9 -13.09 -4.13 2.70
CA GLU A 9 -12.32 -5.34 2.46
C GLU A 9 -12.90 -6.49 3.26
N VAL A 10 -13.10 -7.65 2.63
CA VAL A 10 -13.79 -8.80 3.25
C VAL A 10 -13.20 -10.12 2.77
N SER A 11 -13.11 -11.11 3.65
CA SER A 11 -12.72 -12.48 3.26
C SER A 11 -13.91 -13.31 2.77
N LEU A 12 -13.68 -14.56 2.35
CA LEU A 12 -14.77 -15.50 2.04
C LEU A 12 -15.38 -16.18 3.29
N LYS A 13 -14.77 -16.00 4.47
CA LYS A 13 -15.18 -16.70 5.71
C LYS A 13 -16.64 -16.46 6.11
N PRO A 14 -17.20 -15.23 5.98
CA PRO A 14 -18.62 -14.99 6.25
C PRO A 14 -19.57 -15.78 5.35
N PHE A 15 -19.14 -16.14 4.12
CA PHE A 15 -19.97 -16.76 3.08
C PHE A 15 -19.93 -18.31 3.10
N HIS A 16 -19.97 -18.87 4.31
CA HIS A 16 -19.82 -20.32 4.52
C HIS A 16 -21.04 -21.16 4.12
N ASP A 17 -22.24 -20.57 4.12
CA ASP A 17 -23.48 -21.20 3.66
C ASP A 17 -23.65 -20.91 2.16
N SER A 18 -23.87 -21.96 1.36
CA SER A 18 -23.96 -21.86 -0.10
C SER A 18 -25.33 -21.44 -0.61
N SER A 19 -26.34 -21.34 0.26
CA SER A 19 -27.67 -20.90 -0.15
C SER A 19 -27.68 -19.43 -0.53
N GLU A 20 -28.38 -19.11 -1.62
CA GLU A 20 -28.53 -17.74 -2.13
C GLU A 20 -29.04 -16.78 -1.03
N ALA A 21 -30.00 -17.25 -0.22
CA ALA A 21 -30.57 -16.46 0.87
C ALA A 21 -29.54 -16.10 1.95
N ALA A 22 -28.66 -17.04 2.33
CA ALA A 22 -27.64 -16.79 3.33
C ALA A 22 -26.55 -15.82 2.82
N ILE A 23 -26.07 -16.03 1.58
CA ILE A 23 -25.09 -15.14 0.95
C ILE A 23 -25.66 -13.72 0.86
N ARG A 24 -26.92 -13.59 0.43
CA ARG A 24 -27.61 -12.29 0.34
C ARG A 24 -27.75 -11.61 1.70
N ALA A 25 -28.03 -12.38 2.76
CA ALA A 25 -28.14 -11.87 4.11
C ALA A 25 -26.79 -11.34 4.65
N VAL A 26 -25.70 -12.08 4.40
CA VAL A 26 -24.33 -11.64 4.75
C VAL A 26 -23.96 -10.36 4.02
N ALA A 27 -24.15 -10.31 2.70
CA ALA A 27 -23.89 -9.12 1.90
C ALA A 27 -24.71 -7.91 2.39
N ARG A 28 -26.01 -8.11 2.66
CA ARG A 28 -26.89 -7.04 3.15
C ARG A 28 -26.40 -6.51 4.50
N ARG A 29 -26.09 -7.41 5.44
CA ARG A 29 -25.56 -7.04 6.77
C ARG A 29 -24.30 -6.21 6.67
N MET A 30 -23.34 -6.64 5.84
CA MET A 30 -22.09 -5.93 5.61
C MET A 30 -22.33 -4.48 5.18
N PHE A 31 -23.15 -4.26 4.14
CA PHE A 31 -23.46 -2.91 3.67
C PHE A 31 -24.31 -2.09 4.66
N GLU A 32 -25.19 -2.72 5.44
CA GLU A 32 -26.00 -2.05 6.45
C GLU A 32 -25.16 -1.53 7.61
N GLN A 33 -24.19 -2.32 8.09
CA GLN A 33 -23.28 -1.93 9.17
C GLN A 33 -22.44 -0.69 8.83
N TRP A 34 -21.98 -0.60 7.59
CA TRP A 34 -21.12 0.50 7.10
C TRP A 34 -21.89 1.56 6.30
N LYS A 35 -23.22 1.50 6.32
CA LYS A 35 -24.10 2.33 5.47
C LYS A 35 -23.85 3.83 5.64
N LEU A 36 -23.60 4.29 6.87
CA LEU A 36 -23.40 5.71 7.18
C LEU A 36 -22.23 6.33 6.40
N LEU A 37 -21.18 5.55 6.11
CA LEU A 37 -20.08 5.98 5.25
C LEU A 37 -20.39 5.73 3.78
N CYS A 38 -20.89 4.54 3.45
CA CYS A 38 -21.15 4.13 2.07
C CYS A 38 -22.09 5.08 1.33
N VAL A 39 -23.13 5.60 1.99
CA VAL A 39 -24.08 6.54 1.35
C VAL A 39 -23.48 7.93 1.10
N ARG A 40 -22.36 8.28 1.74
CA ARG A 40 -21.64 9.55 1.52
C ARG A 40 -20.63 9.47 0.37
N ALA A 41 -20.39 8.27 -0.17
CA ALA A 41 -19.45 8.02 -1.25
C ALA A 41 -20.08 8.11 -2.65
N GLU A 42 -19.28 8.48 -3.65
CA GLU A 42 -19.69 8.42 -5.07
C GLU A 42 -19.79 6.97 -5.55
N THR A 43 -18.85 6.13 -5.15
CA THR A 43 -18.79 4.69 -5.41
C THR A 43 -18.46 3.94 -4.12
N VAL A 44 -18.90 2.68 -4.01
CA VAL A 44 -18.46 1.77 -2.94
C VAL A 44 -17.76 0.58 -3.58
N SER A 45 -16.57 0.25 -3.09
CA SER A 45 -15.83 -0.94 -3.52
C SER A 45 -15.94 -2.05 -2.47
N VAL A 46 -15.92 -3.29 -2.92
CA VAL A 46 -15.63 -4.45 -2.08
C VAL A 46 -14.31 -5.05 -2.53
N MET A 47 -13.31 -5.11 -1.67
CA MET A 47 -12.08 -5.84 -1.96
C MET A 47 -12.22 -7.25 -1.39
N LEU A 48 -12.23 -8.25 -2.27
CA LEU A 48 -12.51 -9.62 -1.86
C LEU A 48 -11.20 -10.38 -1.67
N TRP A 49 -10.85 -10.64 -0.42
CA TRP A 49 -9.75 -11.51 -0.03
C TRP A 49 -10.16 -12.98 -0.19
N ALA A 50 -10.24 -13.42 -1.46
CA ALA A 50 -10.54 -14.80 -1.80
C ALA A 50 -9.37 -15.73 -1.44
N ALA A 51 -8.16 -15.37 -1.87
CA ALA A 51 -6.90 -15.95 -1.42
C ALA A 51 -5.80 -14.86 -1.40
N ASP A 52 -4.56 -15.23 -1.70
CA ASP A 52 -3.38 -14.37 -1.85
C ASP A 52 -2.99 -14.15 -3.33
N GLY A 53 -3.92 -14.36 -4.26
CA GLY A 53 -3.65 -14.39 -5.70
C GLY A 53 -3.30 -15.79 -6.23
N SER A 54 -3.16 -16.82 -5.38
CA SER A 54 -2.98 -18.20 -5.83
C SER A 54 -4.16 -18.70 -6.68
N GLU A 55 -5.37 -18.23 -6.39
CA GLU A 55 -6.57 -18.49 -7.18
C GLU A 55 -6.50 -17.90 -8.59
N ILE A 56 -5.71 -16.83 -8.79
CA ILE A 56 -5.42 -16.22 -10.10
C ILE A 56 -4.34 -17.04 -10.83
N LEU A 57 -3.27 -17.38 -10.10
CA LEU A 57 -2.12 -18.10 -10.65
C LEU A 57 -2.51 -19.48 -11.19
N ASP A 58 -3.42 -20.18 -10.51
CA ASP A 58 -3.88 -21.53 -10.90
C ASP A 58 -5.16 -21.55 -11.75
N TYR A 59 -5.69 -20.38 -12.14
CA TYR A 59 -6.93 -20.31 -12.91
C TYR A 59 -6.78 -20.89 -14.32
N ARG A 60 -7.62 -21.87 -14.66
CA ARG A 60 -7.63 -22.60 -15.96
C ARG A 60 -8.72 -22.17 -16.94
N GLY A 61 -9.58 -21.22 -16.57
CA GLY A 61 -10.71 -20.82 -17.41
C GLY A 61 -12.01 -21.62 -17.18
N SER A 62 -12.03 -22.53 -16.21
CA SER A 62 -13.21 -23.36 -15.88
C SER A 62 -13.92 -22.82 -14.64
N LEU A 63 -15.25 -22.64 -14.73
CA LEU A 63 -16.07 -22.20 -13.59
C LEU A 63 -16.40 -23.33 -12.62
N ASP A 64 -16.30 -24.58 -13.05
CA ASP A 64 -16.59 -25.74 -12.21
C ASP A 64 -15.41 -26.14 -11.33
N ASP A 65 -14.22 -25.62 -11.64
CA ASP A 65 -13.00 -25.90 -10.90
C ASP A 65 -13.07 -25.27 -9.51
N ALA A 66 -12.65 -26.04 -8.51
CA ALA A 66 -12.47 -25.55 -7.16
C ALA A 66 -11.06 -24.99 -6.98
N PHE A 67 -10.94 -24.00 -6.09
CA PHE A 67 -9.67 -23.36 -5.76
C PHE A 67 -9.40 -23.38 -4.26
N GLU A 68 -8.13 -23.34 -3.88
CA GLU A 68 -7.70 -23.12 -2.49
C GLU A 68 -7.95 -21.65 -2.13
N TRP A 69 -8.54 -21.41 -0.97
CA TRP A 69 -8.96 -20.06 -0.56
C TRP A 69 -8.53 -19.76 0.89
N ALA A 70 -8.64 -18.50 1.31
CA ALA A 70 -8.14 -17.97 2.58
C ALA A 70 -8.96 -18.40 3.82
N TYR A 71 -9.18 -19.70 4.01
CA TYR A 71 -9.90 -20.23 5.19
C TYR A 71 -8.98 -20.51 6.38
N TRP A 72 -7.68 -20.31 6.24
CA TRP A 72 -6.71 -20.53 7.31
C TRP A 72 -6.66 -19.34 8.28
N ILE A 73 -6.25 -19.60 9.52
CA ILE A 73 -5.82 -18.64 10.53
C ILE A 73 -4.36 -18.95 10.84
N GLY A 74 -3.48 -17.96 10.74
CA GLY A 74 -2.02 -18.10 10.81
C GLY A 74 -1.36 -18.32 9.44
N GLY A 75 -0.04 -18.49 9.43
CA GLY A 75 0.73 -18.58 8.19
C GLY A 75 0.51 -19.91 7.45
N ALA A 76 -0.19 -19.86 6.31
CA ALA A 76 -0.54 -21.05 5.52
C ALA A 76 0.67 -21.80 4.93
N ASN A 77 1.75 -21.09 4.58
CA ASN A 77 2.95 -21.67 3.96
C ASN A 77 4.22 -21.35 4.79
N PRO A 78 4.41 -21.95 5.98
CA PRO A 78 5.52 -21.59 6.87
C PRO A 78 6.90 -21.86 6.23
N ARG A 79 7.81 -20.87 6.27
CA ARG A 79 9.12 -20.92 5.56
C ARG A 79 10.34 -21.06 6.46
N SER A 80 10.17 -20.94 7.77
CA SER A 80 11.25 -21.13 8.75
C SER A 80 10.72 -21.71 10.05
N ALA A 81 11.56 -22.50 10.73
CA ALA A 81 11.30 -22.85 12.12
C ALA A 81 11.44 -21.60 13.00
N ASN A 82 10.56 -21.46 13.98
CA ASN A 82 10.64 -20.39 14.98
C ASN A 82 11.30 -20.95 16.26
N PRO A 83 12.54 -20.56 16.60
CA PRO A 83 13.21 -21.05 17.81
C PRO A 83 12.48 -20.71 19.11
N GLY A 84 11.70 -19.62 19.12
CA GLY A 84 10.89 -19.19 20.25
C GLY A 84 9.55 -19.93 20.39
N ASP A 85 9.22 -20.80 19.42
CA ASP A 85 8.00 -21.60 19.41
C ASP A 85 8.33 -23.04 18.93
N PRO A 86 9.14 -23.79 19.70
CA PRO A 86 9.62 -25.11 19.31
C PRO A 86 8.49 -26.13 19.11
N ASP A 87 7.39 -25.96 19.84
CA ASP A 87 6.20 -26.81 19.76
C ASP A 87 5.23 -26.38 18.64
N ARG A 88 5.55 -25.29 17.93
CA ARG A 88 4.77 -24.73 16.80
C ARG A 88 3.31 -24.46 17.18
N ILE A 89 3.11 -23.94 18.39
CA ILE A 89 1.78 -23.61 18.92
C ILE A 89 1.29 -22.29 18.30
N GLY A 90 2.20 -21.34 18.13
CA GLY A 90 1.90 -20.00 17.63
C GLY A 90 1.51 -19.97 16.16
N LEU A 91 0.67 -19.00 15.81
CA LEU A 91 0.15 -18.83 14.45
C LEU A 91 1.25 -18.54 13.40
N HIS A 92 2.41 -18.04 13.84
CA HIS A 92 3.55 -17.82 12.95
C HIS A 92 4.25 -19.12 12.54
N SER A 93 4.05 -20.19 13.31
CA SER A 93 4.69 -21.49 13.08
C SER A 93 3.71 -22.51 12.48
N ARG A 94 2.41 -22.25 12.56
CA ARG A 94 1.33 -23.17 12.17
C ARG A 94 0.05 -22.41 11.80
N CYS A 95 -0.73 -22.98 10.87
CA CYS A 95 -2.07 -22.53 10.55
C CYS A 95 -3.16 -23.50 11.05
N TYR A 96 -4.38 -22.97 11.20
CA TYR A 96 -5.57 -23.71 11.59
C TYR A 96 -6.73 -23.34 10.67
N PRO A 97 -7.62 -24.27 10.30
CA PRO A 97 -8.83 -23.87 9.59
C PRO A 97 -9.69 -23.01 10.52
N TYR A 98 -10.28 -21.94 10.01
CA TYR A 98 -11.11 -21.03 10.83
C TYR A 98 -12.36 -21.71 11.41
N ARG A 99 -12.80 -22.82 10.80
CA ARG A 99 -13.91 -23.66 11.26
C ARG A 99 -13.71 -25.10 10.83
N GLU A 100 -14.45 -26.00 11.46
CA GLU A 100 -14.58 -27.38 10.98
C GLU A 100 -15.24 -27.42 9.61
N ASN A 101 -14.68 -28.23 8.69
CA ASN A 101 -15.19 -28.46 7.33
C ASN A 101 -15.47 -27.14 6.58
N PRO A 102 -14.43 -26.34 6.28
CA PRO A 102 -14.60 -25.11 5.51
C PRO A 102 -15.27 -25.41 4.17
N ARG A 103 -16.11 -24.47 3.70
CA ARG A 103 -16.80 -24.60 2.42
C ARG A 103 -15.78 -24.78 1.29
N ARG A 104 -16.09 -25.66 0.34
CA ARG A 104 -15.39 -25.72 -0.95
C ARG A 104 -16.02 -24.68 -1.88
N PHE A 105 -15.21 -23.78 -2.42
CA PHE A 105 -15.62 -22.80 -3.42
C PHE A 105 -15.18 -23.25 -4.82
N THR A 106 -16.02 -22.94 -5.82
CA THR A 106 -15.64 -22.98 -7.24
C THR A 106 -15.50 -21.56 -7.79
N TYR A 107 -14.84 -21.43 -8.95
CA TYR A 107 -14.79 -20.13 -9.63
C TYR A 107 -16.19 -19.64 -10.04
N GLY A 108 -17.13 -20.55 -10.31
CA GLY A 108 -18.55 -20.24 -10.52
C GLY A 108 -19.22 -19.64 -9.29
N ASP A 109 -18.93 -20.17 -8.10
CA ASP A 109 -19.39 -19.59 -6.83
C ASP A 109 -18.83 -18.17 -6.63
N LEU A 110 -17.54 -17.97 -6.92
CA LEU A 110 -16.89 -16.66 -6.78
C LEU A 110 -17.50 -15.62 -7.74
N ARG A 111 -17.77 -16.01 -9.00
CA ARG A 111 -18.48 -15.16 -9.97
C ARG A 111 -19.89 -14.80 -9.48
N ALA A 112 -20.63 -15.76 -8.93
CA ALA A 112 -21.98 -15.53 -8.41
C ALA A 112 -21.95 -14.58 -7.19
N LEU A 113 -20.97 -14.74 -6.30
CA LEU A 113 -20.76 -13.86 -5.15
C LEU A 113 -20.47 -12.42 -5.60
N ASN A 114 -19.57 -12.22 -6.57
CA ASN A 114 -19.27 -10.90 -7.12
C ASN A 114 -20.52 -10.20 -7.65
N ALA A 115 -21.36 -10.93 -8.40
CA ALA A 115 -22.62 -10.40 -8.90
C ALA A 115 -23.58 -10.03 -7.76
N MET A 116 -23.69 -10.88 -6.73
CA MET A 116 -24.56 -10.65 -5.58
C MET A 116 -24.12 -9.45 -4.73
N LEU A 117 -22.82 -9.30 -4.48
CA LEU A 117 -22.27 -8.14 -3.78
C LEU A 117 -22.63 -6.83 -4.50
N LYS A 118 -22.52 -6.83 -5.84
CA LYS A 118 -22.89 -5.67 -6.67
C LYS A 118 -24.39 -5.37 -6.61
N GLU A 119 -25.24 -6.39 -6.68
CA GLU A 119 -26.70 -6.24 -6.60
C GLU A 119 -27.11 -5.70 -5.23
N VAL A 120 -26.75 -6.40 -4.15
CA VAL A 120 -27.17 -6.07 -2.78
C VAL A 120 -26.57 -4.75 -2.32
N GLY A 121 -25.32 -4.46 -2.66
CA GLY A 121 -24.69 -3.18 -2.33
C GLY A 121 -25.43 -2.00 -2.96
N ARG A 122 -25.86 -2.12 -4.23
CA ARG A 122 -26.69 -1.09 -4.89
C ARG A 122 -28.03 -0.93 -4.19
N GLU A 123 -28.68 -2.02 -3.80
CA GLU A 123 -29.96 -1.97 -3.07
C GLU A 123 -29.85 -1.26 -1.72
N VAL A 124 -28.78 -1.53 -0.96
CA VAL A 124 -28.62 -1.01 0.41
C VAL A 124 -28.13 0.44 0.42
N THR A 125 -27.17 0.77 -0.46
CA THR A 125 -26.45 2.05 -0.45
C THR A 125 -26.96 3.05 -1.47
N GLY A 126 -27.62 2.60 -2.55
CA GLY A 126 -27.98 3.42 -3.70
C GLY A 126 -26.79 3.87 -4.54
N ARG A 127 -25.59 3.31 -4.32
CA ARG A 127 -24.34 3.69 -5.00
C ARG A 127 -23.89 2.62 -6.01
N PRO A 128 -23.15 3.01 -7.07
CA PRO A 128 -22.38 2.07 -7.87
C PRO A 128 -21.46 1.22 -6.98
N ILE A 129 -21.42 -0.08 -7.26
CA ILE A 129 -20.58 -1.06 -6.54
C ILE A 129 -19.54 -1.63 -7.48
N ARG A 130 -18.27 -1.62 -7.04
CA ARG A 130 -17.14 -2.31 -7.67
C ARG A 130 -16.68 -3.47 -6.79
N VAL A 131 -16.11 -4.52 -7.38
CA VAL A 131 -15.49 -5.64 -6.64
C VAL A 131 -14.08 -5.86 -7.16
N GLY A 132 -13.09 -5.87 -6.27
CA GLY A 132 -11.68 -6.07 -6.59
C GLY A 132 -11.15 -7.42 -6.16
N ALA A 133 -10.27 -8.00 -6.98
CA ALA A 133 -9.46 -9.16 -6.61
C ALA A 133 -8.14 -8.70 -5.99
N THR A 134 -7.47 -9.58 -5.25
CA THR A 134 -6.19 -9.28 -4.59
C THR A 134 -5.07 -10.16 -5.14
N PHE A 135 -3.86 -9.62 -5.15
CA PHE A 135 -2.64 -10.40 -5.29
C PHE A 135 -1.70 -10.03 -4.15
N ASP A 136 -1.30 -11.01 -3.36
CA ASP A 136 -0.39 -10.83 -2.24
C ASP A 136 0.88 -11.68 -2.43
N PRO A 137 2.07 -11.11 -2.27
CA PRO A 137 3.33 -11.83 -2.46
C PRO A 137 3.63 -12.80 -1.31
N GLY A 138 2.98 -12.67 -0.15
CA GLY A 138 3.32 -13.36 1.08
C GLY A 138 2.75 -14.78 1.21
N PRO A 139 3.26 -15.58 2.17
CA PRO A 139 2.90 -16.98 2.38
C PRO A 139 1.67 -17.21 3.26
N GLU A 140 0.90 -16.16 3.57
CA GLU A 140 0.03 -16.15 4.75
C GLU A 140 -1.37 -16.75 4.52
N PHE A 141 -2.03 -16.40 3.41
CA PHE A 141 -3.50 -16.51 3.34
C PHE A 141 -4.01 -17.90 2.92
N ALA A 142 -3.41 -18.49 1.89
CA ALA A 142 -3.88 -19.72 1.26
C ALA A 142 -2.69 -20.64 0.93
N ILE A 143 -2.91 -21.95 0.93
CA ILE A 143 -1.84 -22.89 0.54
C ILE A 143 -1.57 -22.74 -0.95
N SER A 144 -0.33 -22.44 -1.34
CA SER A 144 0.01 -22.15 -2.73
C SER A 144 0.99 -23.15 -3.32
N ALA A 145 0.45 -24.14 -4.03
CA ALA A 145 1.28 -25.07 -4.80
C ALA A 145 2.00 -24.35 -5.95
N PHE A 146 1.41 -23.29 -6.52
CA PHE A 146 2.09 -22.49 -7.55
C PHE A 146 3.34 -21.82 -6.97
N LYS A 147 3.21 -21.00 -5.91
CA LYS A 147 4.32 -20.19 -5.38
C LYS A 147 5.38 -21.00 -4.63
N TYR A 148 4.99 -22.11 -4.00
CA TYR A 148 5.88 -22.80 -3.05
C TYR A 148 6.28 -24.22 -3.45
N GLU A 149 5.70 -24.77 -4.53
CA GLU A 149 6.07 -26.10 -5.06
C GLU A 149 6.50 -26.04 -6.53
N ARG A 150 5.68 -25.50 -7.43
CA ARG A 150 5.96 -25.47 -8.88
C ARG A 150 6.93 -24.37 -9.28
N HIS A 151 6.70 -23.16 -8.78
CA HIS A 151 7.42 -21.96 -9.17
C HIS A 151 8.06 -21.26 -7.97
N ASN A 152 8.76 -21.98 -7.09
CA ASN A 152 9.40 -21.34 -5.94
C ASN A 152 10.58 -20.42 -6.32
N GLU A 153 11.06 -20.50 -7.56
CA GLU A 153 12.08 -19.60 -8.11
C GLU A 153 11.66 -18.13 -8.11
N ILE A 154 10.36 -17.83 -8.18
CA ILE A 154 9.88 -16.43 -8.13
C ILE A 154 9.85 -15.87 -6.70
N CYS A 155 10.02 -16.73 -5.69
CA CYS A 155 10.07 -16.35 -4.29
C CYS A 155 11.53 -16.09 -3.89
N SER A 156 12.03 -14.88 -4.14
CA SER A 156 13.44 -14.52 -3.86
C SER A 156 13.65 -13.73 -2.57
N SER A 157 12.60 -13.19 -1.96
CA SER A 157 12.69 -12.44 -0.70
C SER A 157 12.80 -13.34 0.54
N GLY A 158 13.51 -12.80 1.55
CA GLY A 158 13.74 -13.39 2.87
C GLY A 158 12.86 -12.81 4.00
N THR A 159 11.91 -11.92 3.69
CA THR A 159 11.10 -11.16 4.69
C THR A 159 10.45 -12.04 5.77
N MET A 160 9.89 -13.19 5.39
CA MET A 160 9.29 -14.16 6.33
C MET A 160 10.01 -15.52 6.28
N GLY A 161 11.34 -15.47 6.18
CA GLY A 161 12.18 -16.66 6.01
C GLY A 161 12.58 -16.86 4.54
N LYS A 162 13.47 -17.82 4.29
CA LYS A 162 14.06 -17.99 2.95
C LYS A 162 12.99 -18.30 1.91
N SER A 163 13.03 -17.55 0.80
CA SER A 163 12.14 -17.74 -0.36
C SER A 163 10.67 -17.68 0.05
N SER A 164 10.31 -16.63 0.79
CA SER A 164 8.97 -16.48 1.36
C SER A 164 8.02 -15.66 0.51
N PHE A 165 8.54 -14.61 -0.14
CA PHE A 165 7.72 -13.63 -0.84
C PHE A 165 8.05 -13.66 -2.33
N VAL A 166 7.00 -13.60 -3.15
CA VAL A 166 7.10 -13.42 -4.61
C VAL A 166 7.70 -12.05 -4.91
N CYS A 167 8.75 -12.00 -5.73
CA CYS A 167 9.31 -10.76 -6.23
C CYS A 167 8.80 -10.48 -7.66
N CYS A 168 8.34 -9.24 -7.90
CA CYS A 168 7.60 -8.89 -9.11
C CYS A 168 8.40 -9.01 -10.41
N TYR A 169 9.73 -8.93 -10.33
CA TYR A 169 10.61 -8.90 -11.50
C TYR A 169 11.37 -10.21 -11.75
N GLU A 170 10.93 -11.31 -11.12
CA GLU A 170 11.47 -12.65 -11.41
C GLU A 170 10.91 -13.22 -12.73
N THR A 171 11.54 -14.30 -13.19
CA THR A 171 11.12 -15.07 -14.37
C THR A 171 10.71 -16.48 -13.95
N LEU A 172 9.69 -17.01 -14.61
CA LEU A 172 9.17 -18.36 -14.40
C LEU A 172 9.97 -19.38 -15.21
N ASN A 173 10.27 -20.52 -14.60
CA ASN A 173 10.68 -21.71 -15.33
C ASN A 173 9.51 -22.24 -16.16
N GLY A 174 9.82 -22.97 -17.23
CA GLY A 174 8.80 -23.56 -18.08
C GLY A 174 8.08 -24.74 -17.42
N ASP A 175 6.80 -24.91 -17.75
CA ASP A 175 6.00 -26.07 -17.36
C ASP A 175 5.00 -26.47 -18.46
N ASP A 176 4.32 -27.60 -18.24
CA ASP A 176 3.31 -28.14 -19.17
C ASP A 176 1.88 -28.06 -18.58
N VAL A 177 1.66 -27.21 -17.57
CA VAL A 177 0.36 -27.09 -16.89
C VAL A 177 -0.52 -26.10 -17.65
N ALA A 178 -1.76 -26.49 -17.98
CA ALA A 178 -2.69 -25.58 -18.64
C ALA A 178 -3.19 -24.48 -17.66
N TYR A 179 -3.02 -23.22 -18.06
CA TYR A 179 -3.58 -22.03 -17.42
C TYR A 179 -4.47 -21.24 -18.39
N ALA A 180 -5.35 -20.37 -17.91
CA ALA A 180 -6.28 -19.61 -18.75
C ALA A 180 -5.61 -18.75 -19.83
N GLY A 181 -4.48 -18.12 -19.48
CA GLY A 181 -3.64 -17.32 -20.38
C GLY A 181 -2.49 -18.09 -21.04
N PHE A 182 -2.25 -19.32 -20.60
CA PHE A 182 -1.16 -20.19 -21.07
C PHE A 182 -1.69 -21.63 -21.20
N PRO A 183 -2.55 -21.91 -22.20
CA PRO A 183 -3.25 -23.20 -22.30
C PRO A 183 -2.31 -24.38 -22.60
N GLU A 184 -1.10 -24.11 -23.10
CA GLU A 184 -0.08 -25.11 -23.43
C GLU A 184 1.03 -25.23 -22.38
N GLY A 185 0.94 -24.51 -21.25
CA GLY A 185 2.03 -24.41 -20.29
C GLY A 185 2.78 -23.07 -20.35
N ILE A 186 3.58 -22.79 -19.32
CA ILE A 186 4.41 -21.60 -19.23
C ILE A 186 5.69 -21.83 -20.04
N PRO A 187 6.06 -20.95 -20.99
CA PRO A 187 7.37 -21.00 -21.63
C PRO A 187 8.51 -20.67 -20.68
N GLU A 188 9.66 -21.33 -20.85
CA GLU A 188 10.89 -21.06 -20.09
C GLU A 188 11.30 -19.58 -20.15
N GLY A 189 11.62 -19.00 -18.98
CA GLY A 189 12.08 -17.62 -18.87
C GLY A 189 10.97 -16.57 -19.01
N THR A 190 9.69 -16.95 -18.90
CA THR A 190 8.58 -16.01 -18.98
C THR A 190 8.64 -15.00 -17.83
N PRO A 191 8.68 -13.68 -18.09
CA PRO A 191 8.64 -12.69 -17.00
C PRO A 191 7.34 -12.80 -16.20
N LEU A 192 7.43 -12.71 -14.87
CA LEU A 192 6.26 -12.82 -14.00
C LEU A 192 5.18 -11.79 -14.35
N GLY A 193 5.56 -10.56 -14.69
CA GLY A 193 4.61 -9.52 -15.12
C GLY A 193 3.82 -9.92 -16.38
N VAL A 194 4.43 -10.66 -17.31
CA VAL A 194 3.72 -11.19 -18.49
C VAL A 194 2.72 -12.27 -18.08
N PHE A 195 3.16 -13.24 -17.28
CA PHE A 195 2.30 -14.33 -16.84
C PHE A 195 1.11 -13.81 -16.02
N LEU A 196 1.41 -13.06 -14.97
CA LEU A 196 0.41 -12.54 -14.04
C LEU A 196 -0.55 -11.59 -14.75
N GLY A 197 -0.07 -10.68 -15.60
CA GLY A 197 -0.94 -9.77 -16.36
C GLY A 197 -1.94 -10.53 -17.23
N ARG A 198 -1.46 -11.54 -17.98
CA ARG A 198 -2.34 -12.33 -18.85
C ARG A 198 -3.32 -13.19 -18.06
N GLN A 199 -2.87 -13.83 -16.98
CA GLN A 199 -3.74 -14.59 -16.08
C GLN A 199 -4.82 -13.70 -15.46
N SER A 200 -4.43 -12.54 -14.93
CA SER A 200 -5.36 -11.56 -14.35
C SER A 200 -6.38 -11.07 -15.37
N GLN A 201 -5.99 -10.80 -16.62
CA GLN A 201 -6.92 -10.37 -17.66
C GLN A 201 -8.05 -11.39 -17.91
N HIS A 202 -7.73 -12.69 -17.91
CA HIS A 202 -8.73 -13.75 -18.01
C HIS A 202 -9.56 -13.87 -16.73
N PHE A 203 -8.90 -14.03 -15.58
CA PHE A 203 -9.54 -14.21 -14.28
C PHE A 203 -10.53 -13.09 -13.94
N LEU A 204 -10.10 -11.82 -14.06
CA LEU A 204 -10.92 -10.67 -13.69
C LEU A 204 -12.16 -10.56 -14.59
N ARG A 205 -11.98 -10.74 -15.90
CA ARG A 205 -13.06 -10.69 -16.88
C ARG A 205 -14.08 -11.81 -16.64
N ASP A 206 -13.59 -13.05 -16.53
CA ASP A 206 -14.45 -14.23 -16.52
C ASP A 206 -15.26 -14.32 -15.21
N LEU A 207 -14.73 -13.78 -14.10
CA LEU A 207 -15.36 -13.78 -12.78
C LEU A 207 -16.03 -12.45 -12.41
N GLY A 208 -15.97 -11.44 -13.29
CA GLY A 208 -16.67 -10.18 -13.12
C GLY A 208 -16.11 -9.27 -12.05
N PHE A 209 -14.79 -9.28 -11.85
CA PHE A 209 -14.09 -8.27 -11.05
C PHE A 209 -13.90 -6.96 -11.85
N ASP A 210 -13.74 -5.84 -11.14
CA ASP A 210 -13.62 -4.51 -11.75
C ASP A 210 -12.22 -3.91 -11.62
N TYR A 211 -11.39 -4.42 -10.72
CA TYR A 211 -10.01 -3.97 -10.50
C TYR A 211 -9.18 -5.06 -9.80
N ILE A 212 -7.87 -4.84 -9.73
CA ILE A 212 -6.94 -5.70 -8.97
C ILE A 212 -6.16 -4.86 -7.97
N TRP A 213 -5.97 -5.41 -6.77
CA TRP A 213 -5.19 -4.83 -5.69
C TRP A 213 -3.85 -5.57 -5.53
N PHE A 214 -2.74 -4.86 -5.67
CA PHE A 214 -1.41 -5.39 -5.33
C PHE A 214 -1.06 -5.07 -3.89
N SER A 215 -0.98 -6.11 -3.08
CA SER A 215 -0.78 -6.02 -1.64
C SER A 215 0.69 -6.17 -1.24
N ASN A 216 1.00 -5.79 0.01
CA ASN A 216 2.27 -6.04 0.68
C ASN A 216 3.52 -5.66 -0.13
N GLY A 217 3.43 -4.53 -0.84
CA GLY A 217 4.53 -3.96 -1.62
C GLY A 217 4.81 -4.69 -2.94
N PHE A 218 3.99 -5.64 -3.35
CA PHE A 218 4.16 -6.27 -4.67
C PHE A 218 4.11 -5.21 -5.77
N GLY A 219 5.11 -5.28 -6.67
CA GLY A 219 5.35 -4.24 -7.67
C GLY A 219 6.35 -3.15 -7.25
N PHE A 220 6.79 -3.13 -5.99
CA PHE A 220 7.66 -2.08 -5.44
C PHE A 220 9.02 -2.58 -4.94
N GLY A 221 9.44 -3.83 -5.12
CA GLY A 221 10.81 -4.22 -4.74
C GLY A 221 10.95 -5.68 -4.33
N LEU A 222 12.12 -6.04 -3.79
CA LEU A 222 12.41 -7.36 -3.25
C LEU A 222 11.93 -7.47 -1.79
N GLU A 223 12.36 -6.56 -0.92
CA GLU A 223 12.19 -6.67 0.53
C GLU A 223 11.32 -5.52 1.08
N THR A 224 10.06 -5.49 0.65
CA THR A 224 9.12 -4.37 0.83
C THR A 224 8.70 -4.10 2.29
N TRP A 225 9.16 -4.94 3.23
CA TRP A 225 8.88 -4.87 4.66
C TRP A 225 10.13 -4.68 5.52
N ALA A 226 11.33 -4.69 4.93
CA ALA A 226 12.57 -4.74 5.68
C ALA A 226 13.48 -3.55 5.38
N LEU A 227 14.33 -3.25 6.36
CA LEU A 227 15.36 -2.21 6.23
C LEU A 227 16.35 -2.52 5.09
N ARG A 228 16.62 -3.81 4.85
CA ARG A 228 17.54 -4.28 3.82
C ARG A 228 16.76 -4.56 2.55
N GLY A 229 17.43 -4.51 1.41
CA GLY A 229 16.82 -4.82 0.12
C GLY A 229 17.86 -5.08 -0.95
N ALA A 230 17.43 -5.01 -2.21
CA ALA A 230 18.26 -5.31 -3.36
C ALA A 230 19.57 -4.48 -3.42
N VAL A 231 19.59 -3.26 -2.88
CA VAL A 231 20.74 -2.35 -2.94
C VAL A 231 21.32 -1.95 -1.57
N PHE A 232 20.80 -2.49 -0.47
CA PHE A 232 21.34 -2.25 0.88
C PHE A 232 21.39 -3.53 1.72
N ASP A 233 22.58 -3.91 2.18
CA ASP A 233 22.81 -5.12 2.98
C ASP A 233 22.73 -4.90 4.50
N GLY A 234 22.41 -3.67 4.93
CA GLY A 234 22.44 -3.25 6.34
C GLY A 234 23.76 -2.65 6.80
N LYS A 235 24.77 -2.58 5.92
CA LYS A 235 26.09 -1.98 6.20
C LYS A 235 26.55 -1.06 5.08
N SER A 236 26.28 -1.41 3.83
CA SER A 236 26.78 -0.71 2.65
C SER A 236 25.74 -0.67 1.54
N PHE A 237 25.77 0.42 0.76
CA PHE A 237 24.91 0.61 -0.40
C PHE A 237 25.59 0.10 -1.66
N SER A 238 24.82 -0.57 -2.51
CA SER A 238 25.22 -1.02 -3.84
C SER A 238 24.73 -0.05 -4.91
N ALA A 239 25.18 1.21 -4.86
CA ALA A 239 24.73 2.27 -5.78
C ALA A 239 24.83 1.87 -7.27
N ALA A 240 25.87 1.12 -7.65
CA ALA A 240 26.06 0.62 -9.00
C ALA A 240 24.94 -0.32 -9.51
N ARG A 241 24.12 -0.88 -8.62
CA ARG A 241 22.99 -1.76 -8.96
C ARG A 241 21.65 -1.02 -9.05
N CYS A 242 21.58 0.27 -8.70
CA CYS A 242 20.31 1.00 -8.63
C CYS A 242 19.60 1.04 -10.00
N GLU A 243 20.33 1.32 -11.08
CA GLU A 243 19.76 1.34 -12.44
C GLU A 243 19.29 -0.05 -12.91
N GLU A 244 20.01 -1.11 -12.54
CA GLU A 244 19.60 -2.49 -12.84
C GLU A 244 18.26 -2.83 -12.16
N VAL A 245 18.14 -2.53 -10.86
CA VAL A 245 16.93 -2.84 -10.07
C VAL A 245 15.75 -1.97 -10.50
N ARG A 246 15.99 -0.68 -10.77
CA ARG A 246 15.00 0.23 -11.37
C ARG A 246 14.43 -0.34 -12.66
N GLY A 247 15.28 -0.77 -13.59
CA GLY A 247 14.86 -1.35 -14.87
C GLY A 247 14.01 -2.62 -14.70
N LYS A 248 14.36 -3.47 -13.73
CA LYS A 248 13.59 -4.68 -13.38
C LYS A 248 12.19 -4.35 -12.86
N ILE A 249 12.07 -3.41 -11.93
CA ILE A 249 10.78 -3.00 -11.36
C ILE A 249 9.89 -2.39 -12.45
N ILE A 250 10.42 -1.47 -13.27
CA ILE A 250 9.65 -0.85 -14.37
C ILE A 250 9.25 -1.90 -15.42
N GLY A 251 10.14 -2.85 -15.74
CA GLY A 251 9.82 -3.94 -16.65
C GLY A 251 8.63 -4.79 -16.21
N PHE A 252 8.45 -5.00 -14.89
CA PHE A 252 7.24 -5.64 -14.36
C PHE A 252 5.99 -4.81 -14.67
N TRP A 253 5.98 -3.52 -14.34
CA TRP A 253 4.82 -2.65 -14.56
C TRP A 253 4.43 -2.55 -16.03
N GLU A 254 5.41 -2.41 -16.92
CA GLU A 254 5.20 -2.38 -18.37
C GLU A 254 4.63 -3.70 -18.89
N SER A 255 5.21 -4.83 -18.48
CA SER A 255 4.76 -6.15 -18.94
C SER A 255 3.37 -6.51 -18.41
N PHE A 256 3.08 -6.24 -17.13
CA PHE A 256 1.75 -6.45 -16.57
C PHE A 256 0.71 -5.60 -17.27
N ARG A 257 0.97 -4.29 -17.43
CA ARG A 257 0.01 -3.37 -18.06
C ARG A 257 -0.24 -3.71 -19.54
N ARG A 258 0.76 -4.24 -20.25
CA ARG A 258 0.59 -4.71 -21.63
C ARG A 258 -0.38 -5.90 -21.73
N GLU A 259 -0.31 -6.83 -20.78
CA GLU A 259 -1.15 -8.03 -20.80
C GLU A 259 -2.53 -7.82 -20.12
N CYS A 260 -2.64 -6.83 -19.22
CA CYS A 260 -3.86 -6.43 -18.52
C CYS A 260 -4.12 -4.91 -18.68
N PRO A 261 -4.54 -4.44 -19.88
CA PRO A 261 -4.58 -3.00 -20.19
C PRO A 261 -5.74 -2.24 -19.54
N ASP A 262 -6.89 -2.90 -19.34
CA ASP A 262 -8.15 -2.20 -19.07
C ASP A 262 -8.46 -2.04 -17.59
N PHE A 263 -8.08 -3.03 -16.77
CA PHE A 263 -8.40 -3.06 -15.35
C PHE A 263 -7.54 -2.06 -14.55
N PRO A 264 -8.15 -1.20 -13.71
CA PRO A 264 -7.42 -0.36 -12.77
C PRO A 264 -6.57 -1.22 -11.82
N ILE A 265 -5.39 -0.69 -11.46
CA ILE A 265 -4.54 -1.28 -10.42
C ILE A 265 -4.65 -0.39 -9.20
N GLU A 266 -5.00 -0.96 -8.06
CA GLU A 266 -4.92 -0.28 -6.77
C GLU A 266 -3.78 -0.96 -5.97
N THR A 267 -3.11 -0.23 -5.08
CA THR A 267 -1.90 -0.75 -4.43
C THR A 267 -1.88 -0.47 -2.94
N ARG A 268 -1.32 -1.41 -2.18
CA ARG A 268 -0.98 -1.21 -0.77
C ARG A 268 0.31 -0.43 -0.59
N GLY A 269 1.27 -0.58 -1.52
CA GLY A 269 2.64 -0.10 -1.39
C GLY A 269 3.45 -0.86 -0.33
N THR A 270 4.65 -0.36 -0.06
CA THR A 270 5.57 -0.91 0.94
C THR A 270 5.16 -0.45 2.35
N ASN A 271 5.87 -0.93 3.38
CA ASN A 271 5.75 -0.38 4.73
C ASN A 271 6.57 0.89 4.96
N LEU A 272 7.37 1.29 3.97
CA LEU A 272 8.43 2.26 4.12
C LEU A 272 8.03 3.57 3.45
N SER A 273 8.92 4.55 3.57
CA SER A 273 8.82 5.81 2.83
C SER A 273 9.56 5.74 1.51
N THR A 274 9.29 6.71 0.63
CA THR A 274 9.89 6.79 -0.70
C THR A 274 11.42 6.78 -0.66
N GLY A 275 12.05 7.52 0.26
CA GLY A 275 13.51 7.54 0.41
C GLY A 275 14.06 6.24 1.01
N MET A 276 13.33 5.61 1.92
CA MET A 276 13.70 4.29 2.45
C MET A 276 13.66 3.22 1.34
N ASP A 277 12.60 3.21 0.53
CA ASP A 277 12.45 2.30 -0.60
C ASP A 277 13.53 2.53 -1.68
N LEU A 278 13.81 3.79 -2.02
CA LEU A 278 14.91 4.13 -2.92
C LEU A 278 16.25 3.61 -2.41
N SER A 279 16.51 3.75 -1.11
CA SER A 279 17.80 3.38 -0.53
C SER A 279 17.95 1.89 -0.20
N SER A 280 16.86 1.13 -0.01
CA SER A 280 16.89 -0.31 0.24
C SER A 280 16.77 -1.14 -1.05
N ASP A 281 15.82 -0.78 -1.91
CA ASP A 281 15.37 -1.56 -3.06
C ASP A 281 15.40 -0.77 -4.38
N ALA A 282 15.97 0.44 -4.39
CA ALA A 282 16.06 1.29 -5.58
C ALA A 282 14.72 1.46 -6.29
N VAL A 283 13.64 1.60 -5.51
CA VAL A 283 12.26 1.64 -6.00
C VAL A 283 12.00 2.97 -6.72
N PRO A 284 11.72 2.95 -8.03
CA PRO A 284 11.57 4.18 -8.80
C PRO A 284 10.13 4.71 -8.73
N LEU A 285 9.65 5.08 -7.55
CA LEU A 285 8.26 5.51 -7.35
C LEU A 285 7.83 6.64 -8.30
N ARG A 286 8.74 7.59 -8.57
CA ARG A 286 8.56 8.66 -9.55
C ARG A 286 8.23 8.13 -10.94
N ASP A 287 8.94 7.10 -11.38
CA ASP A 287 8.76 6.53 -12.71
C ASP A 287 7.49 5.67 -12.75
N ILE A 288 7.16 4.97 -11.65
CA ILE A 288 5.89 4.26 -11.51
C ILE A 288 4.72 5.24 -11.64
N TYR A 289 4.77 6.37 -10.92
CA TYR A 289 3.70 7.38 -10.97
C TYR A 289 3.58 8.05 -12.34
N ARG A 290 4.70 8.26 -13.03
CA ARG A 290 4.74 8.91 -14.35
C ARG A 290 4.61 7.94 -15.52
N GLY A 291 4.65 6.63 -15.27
CA GLY A 291 4.66 5.58 -16.29
C GLY A 291 3.30 5.29 -16.94
N GLY A 292 2.23 5.98 -16.52
CA GLY A 292 0.90 5.80 -17.11
C GLY A 292 0.26 4.45 -16.78
N PHE A 293 0.68 3.80 -15.68
CA PHE A 293 0.19 2.47 -15.29
C PHE A 293 -1.23 2.47 -14.71
N ARG A 294 -1.95 3.61 -14.72
CA ARG A 294 -3.33 3.76 -14.20
C ARG A 294 -3.47 3.15 -12.80
N MET A 295 -2.56 3.53 -11.92
CA MET A 295 -2.52 3.05 -10.55
C MET A 295 -2.92 4.14 -9.55
N GLU A 296 -3.57 3.75 -8.45
CA GLU A 296 -3.74 4.64 -7.29
C GLU A 296 -2.52 4.58 -6.37
N PRO A 297 -2.07 5.72 -5.81
CA PRO A 297 -0.93 5.75 -4.90
C PRO A 297 -1.24 4.92 -3.63
N PRO A 298 -0.21 4.37 -2.96
CA PRO A 298 -0.38 3.62 -1.72
C PRO A 298 -1.12 4.42 -0.62
N PRO A 299 -2.00 3.79 0.17
CA PRO A 299 -2.51 4.39 1.40
C PRO A 299 -1.44 4.42 2.50
N ASN A 300 -1.79 4.98 3.66
CA ASN A 300 -1.03 4.79 4.89
C ASN A 300 -0.90 3.29 5.25
N SER A 301 0.22 2.94 5.87
CA SER A 301 0.49 1.57 6.29
C SER A 301 -0.13 1.29 7.66
N PRO A 302 -0.83 0.15 7.85
CA PRO A 302 -1.35 -0.24 9.17
C PRO A 302 -0.25 -0.70 10.15
N TRP A 303 1.02 -0.52 9.81
CA TRP A 303 2.15 -1.06 10.57
C TRP A 303 2.28 -0.47 11.96
N ALA A 304 1.85 0.79 12.18
CA ALA A 304 1.84 1.40 13.50
C ALA A 304 1.00 0.61 14.51
N ALA A 305 -0.15 0.06 14.07
CA ALA A 305 -0.94 -0.86 14.87
C ALA A 305 -0.15 -2.12 15.28
N LEU A 306 0.79 -2.55 14.44
CA LEU A 306 1.54 -3.79 14.61
C LEU A 306 2.79 -3.63 15.48
N ASN A 307 3.50 -2.50 15.37
CA ASN A 307 4.81 -2.31 16.00
C ASN A 307 4.98 -1.00 16.80
N GLY A 308 3.96 -0.14 16.83
CA GLY A 308 3.99 1.15 17.53
C GLY A 308 4.78 2.25 16.82
N ASP A 309 5.16 2.07 15.55
CA ASP A 309 5.95 3.02 14.77
C ASP A 309 5.07 3.98 13.95
N PHE A 310 4.41 4.91 14.63
CA PHE A 310 3.58 5.94 13.99
C PHE A 310 4.40 6.87 13.08
N GLY A 311 5.66 7.13 13.42
CA GLY A 311 6.54 7.93 12.57
C GLY A 311 6.71 7.31 11.20
N LEU A 312 6.90 5.99 11.11
CA LEU A 312 7.04 5.28 9.83
C LEU A 312 5.76 5.36 9.00
N GLU A 313 4.59 5.17 9.62
CA GLU A 313 3.31 5.30 8.92
C GLU A 313 3.12 6.72 8.35
N LEU A 314 3.26 7.74 9.21
CA LEU A 314 2.97 9.12 8.83
C LEU A 314 3.93 9.65 7.78
N ILE A 315 5.24 9.47 7.97
CA ILE A 315 6.23 9.95 7.00
C ILE A 315 6.25 9.09 5.74
N GLY A 316 5.95 7.79 5.85
CA GLY A 316 5.76 6.89 4.73
C GLY A 316 4.65 7.39 3.82
N TRP A 317 3.46 7.61 4.39
CA TRP A 317 2.32 8.11 3.64
C TRP A 317 2.55 9.52 3.09
N MET A 318 3.07 10.46 3.89
CA MET A 318 3.43 11.81 3.43
C MET A 318 4.38 11.78 2.23
N SER A 319 5.41 10.92 2.25
CA SER A 319 6.33 10.79 1.13
C SER A 319 5.66 10.26 -0.14
N HIS A 320 4.76 9.27 -0.02
CA HIS A 320 4.04 8.69 -1.15
C HIS A 320 3.05 9.66 -1.80
N ILE A 321 2.48 10.58 -1.02
CA ILE A 321 1.48 11.54 -1.50
C ILE A 321 2.07 12.92 -1.81
N ALA A 322 3.36 13.17 -1.51
CA ALA A 322 4.03 14.41 -1.89
C ALA A 322 3.86 14.72 -3.37
N GLU A 323 3.86 13.66 -4.19
CA GLU A 323 3.42 13.67 -5.58
C GLU A 323 2.34 12.62 -5.81
N LEU A 324 1.49 12.83 -6.82
CA LEU A 324 0.40 11.91 -7.15
C LEU A 324 0.47 11.49 -8.63
N PRO A 325 0.14 10.22 -8.96
CA PRO A 325 -0.07 9.78 -10.34
C PRO A 325 -1.39 10.29 -10.94
N GLY A 326 -2.27 10.88 -10.13
CA GLY A 326 -3.57 11.40 -10.49
C GLY A 326 -4.05 12.48 -9.50
N ASP A 327 -5.35 12.57 -9.28
CA ASP A 327 -6.00 13.56 -8.41
C ASP A 327 -6.60 12.98 -7.12
N SER A 328 -6.41 11.67 -6.88
CA SER A 328 -6.89 10.94 -5.70
C SER A 328 -5.75 10.29 -4.92
N TYR A 329 -5.99 10.09 -3.62
CA TYR A 329 -5.20 9.19 -2.80
C TYR A 329 -6.05 8.60 -1.65
N PRO A 330 -5.83 7.33 -1.27
CA PRO A 330 -6.61 6.65 -0.24
C PRO A 330 -6.01 6.78 1.16
N PHE A 331 -6.88 6.75 2.18
CA PHE A 331 -6.57 6.38 3.56
C PHE A 331 -7.03 4.94 3.80
N ARG A 332 -6.33 4.16 4.61
CA ARG A 332 -6.69 2.78 4.97
C ARG A 332 -6.68 2.63 6.48
N TYR A 333 -7.76 2.06 7.01
CA TYR A 333 -7.93 1.78 8.41
C TYR A 333 -8.04 0.27 8.64
N TYR A 334 -7.49 -0.22 9.76
CA TYR A 334 -7.30 -1.64 10.02
C TYR A 334 -8.15 -2.14 11.21
N PRO A 335 -9.49 -2.18 11.12
CA PRO A 335 -10.34 -2.56 12.25
C PRO A 335 -10.30 -4.05 12.63
N HIS A 336 -10.17 -4.95 11.67
CA HIS A 336 -10.13 -6.40 11.87
C HIS A 336 -8.99 -7.07 11.08
N ASP A 337 -8.60 -8.27 11.50
CA ASP A 337 -7.69 -9.12 10.75
C ASP A 337 -8.36 -10.48 10.50
N PRO A 338 -8.63 -10.84 9.23
CA PRO A 338 -9.26 -12.10 8.92
C PRO A 338 -8.27 -13.26 8.86
N TRP A 339 -6.95 -13.08 8.95
CA TRP A 339 -5.95 -14.16 8.85
C TRP A 339 -5.12 -14.36 10.12
N TRP A 340 -4.78 -13.32 10.88
CA TRP A 340 -4.21 -13.44 12.23
C TRP A 340 -5.33 -13.29 13.26
N ASN A 341 -5.35 -14.15 14.29
CA ASN A 341 -6.39 -14.16 15.33
C ASN A 341 -6.36 -12.90 16.22
N ASN A 342 -6.80 -11.78 15.69
CA ASN A 342 -6.87 -10.47 16.33
C ASN A 342 -7.96 -9.61 15.65
N SER A 343 -8.32 -8.50 16.29
CA SER A 343 -9.11 -7.43 15.72
C SER A 343 -8.48 -6.12 16.17
N PRO A 344 -7.65 -5.46 15.34
CA PRO A 344 -6.77 -4.41 15.83
C PRO A 344 -7.50 -3.26 16.52
N TRP A 345 -8.73 -2.92 16.11
CA TRP A 345 -9.55 -1.95 16.86
C TRP A 345 -9.76 -2.34 18.33
N LEU A 346 -10.07 -3.61 18.56
CA LEU A 346 -10.42 -4.13 19.88
C LEU A 346 -9.20 -4.43 20.74
N ASP A 347 -8.12 -4.97 20.16
CA ASP A 347 -6.98 -5.49 20.92
C ASP A 347 -5.66 -4.70 20.78
N ARG A 348 -5.38 -4.07 19.63
CA ARG A 348 -4.13 -3.31 19.42
C ARG A 348 -4.31 -1.82 19.72
N HIS A 349 -5.34 -1.21 19.16
CA HIS A 349 -5.67 0.20 19.38
C HIS A 349 -6.34 0.43 20.73
N GLY A 350 -6.78 -0.62 21.43
CA GLY A 350 -7.45 -0.51 22.72
C GLY A 350 -8.76 0.31 22.65
N ARG A 351 -9.38 0.38 21.45
CA ARG A 351 -10.55 1.21 21.14
C ARG A 351 -10.30 2.72 21.28
N GLU A 352 -9.05 3.13 21.10
CA GLU A 352 -8.63 4.53 21.05
C GLU A 352 -8.42 4.98 19.60
N PRO A 353 -9.01 6.11 19.16
CA PRO A 353 -9.02 6.53 17.75
C PRO A 353 -7.73 7.25 17.29
N HIS A 354 -6.61 7.08 18.00
CA HIS A 354 -5.36 7.78 17.66
C HIS A 354 -4.86 7.43 16.24
N ASP A 355 -5.03 6.18 15.82
CA ASP A 355 -4.68 5.66 14.48
C ASP A 355 -5.64 6.16 13.37
N ILE A 356 -6.72 6.84 13.75
CA ILE A 356 -7.61 7.55 12.84
C ILE A 356 -7.18 9.01 12.74
N TYR A 357 -7.06 9.69 13.89
CA TYR A 357 -6.78 11.12 13.93
C TYR A 357 -5.36 11.47 13.48
N LEU A 358 -4.36 10.64 13.80
CA LEU A 358 -2.98 10.92 13.40
C LEU A 358 -2.84 10.91 11.86
N PRO A 359 -3.20 9.83 11.12
CA PRO A 359 -3.17 9.89 9.67
C PRO A 359 -4.10 10.95 9.09
N LEU A 360 -5.37 11.04 9.52
CA LEU A 360 -6.31 12.01 8.92
C LEU A 360 -5.99 13.48 9.25
N SER A 361 -5.03 13.75 10.15
CA SER A 361 -4.44 15.08 10.33
C SER A 361 -3.41 15.44 9.25
N VAL A 362 -3.01 14.50 8.39
CA VAL A 362 -2.06 14.73 7.31
C VAL A 362 -2.69 15.57 6.20
N ALA A 363 -1.99 16.63 5.82
CA ALA A 363 -2.34 17.52 4.72
C ALA A 363 -1.30 17.43 3.60
N ARG A 364 -1.74 17.04 2.39
CA ARG A 364 -0.95 17.21 1.19
C ARG A 364 -1.21 18.60 0.61
N LEU A 365 -0.16 19.34 0.27
CA LEU A 365 -0.28 20.64 -0.38
C LEU A 365 -0.01 20.54 -1.88
N ASP A 366 -0.85 21.19 -2.69
CA ASP A 366 -0.64 21.33 -4.14
C ASP A 366 0.32 22.48 -4.49
N GLU A 367 0.51 22.72 -5.78
CA GLU A 367 1.39 23.78 -6.31
C GLU A 367 0.87 25.20 -6.03
N GLN A 368 -0.33 25.33 -5.45
CA GLN A 368 -0.84 26.58 -4.88
C GLN A 368 -0.88 26.55 -3.34
N ALA A 369 -0.20 25.62 -2.68
CA ALA A 369 -0.26 25.41 -1.23
C ALA A 369 -1.68 25.20 -0.68
N ARG A 370 -2.62 24.74 -1.52
CA ARG A 370 -3.95 24.37 -1.06
C ARG A 370 -3.91 22.97 -0.50
N VAL A 371 -4.63 22.76 0.60
CA VAL A 371 -4.79 21.43 1.18
C VAL A 371 -5.62 20.56 0.24
N THR A 372 -5.03 19.43 -0.13
CA THR A 372 -5.70 18.27 -0.70
C THR A 372 -5.82 17.23 0.40
N ARG A 373 -7.02 16.66 0.57
CA ARG A 373 -7.37 15.64 1.57
C ARG A 373 -7.48 14.27 0.89
N PRO A 374 -7.34 13.15 1.63
CA PRO A 374 -7.62 11.84 1.06
C PRO A 374 -9.03 11.84 0.47
N THR A 375 -9.20 11.15 -0.65
CA THR A 375 -10.49 11.12 -1.36
C THR A 375 -11.25 9.82 -1.12
N SER A 376 -10.57 8.81 -0.61
CA SER A 376 -11.07 7.44 -0.48
C SER A 376 -10.67 6.85 0.88
N ILE A 377 -11.47 5.92 1.38
CA ILE A 377 -11.18 5.16 2.60
C ILE A 377 -11.30 3.65 2.37
N ASN A 378 -10.33 2.88 2.84
CA ASN A 378 -10.31 1.43 2.80
C ASN A 378 -10.39 0.85 4.21
N PHE A 379 -11.23 -0.17 4.45
CA PHE A 379 -11.37 -0.84 5.75
C PHE A 379 -10.87 -2.29 5.66
N LEU A 380 -9.70 -2.57 6.25
CA LEU A 380 -9.11 -3.89 6.34
C LEU A 380 -9.39 -4.51 7.73
N THR A 381 -10.18 -5.55 7.87
CA THR A 381 -11.35 -5.92 7.07
C THR A 381 -12.64 -5.60 7.82
N VAL A 382 -13.79 -5.84 7.19
CA VAL A 382 -15.10 -5.73 7.86
C VAL A 382 -15.52 -7.00 8.60
N ASP A 383 -14.85 -8.13 8.33
CA ASP A 383 -15.00 -9.40 9.04
C ASP A 383 -13.75 -9.75 9.86
N ASP A 384 -13.92 -10.47 10.97
CA ASP A 384 -12.82 -10.93 11.82
C ASP A 384 -12.21 -12.27 11.35
N SER A 385 -11.26 -12.80 12.12
CA SER A 385 -10.52 -14.04 11.80
C SER A 385 -11.41 -15.28 11.63
N TYR A 386 -12.63 -15.24 12.17
CA TYR A 386 -13.63 -16.31 12.07
C TYR A 386 -14.74 -16.00 11.05
N GLY A 387 -14.65 -14.88 10.34
CA GLY A 387 -15.67 -14.41 9.40
C GLY A 387 -16.89 -13.79 10.08
N GLU A 388 -16.79 -13.42 11.35
CA GLU A 388 -17.86 -12.73 12.06
C GLU A 388 -17.80 -11.22 11.77
N MET A 389 -18.97 -10.58 11.73
CA MET A 389 -19.09 -9.13 11.52
C MET A 389 -19.81 -8.50 12.73
N PRO A 390 -19.11 -8.28 13.86
CA PRO A 390 -19.73 -7.77 15.08
C PRO A 390 -20.14 -6.30 14.92
N ASP A 391 -21.40 -5.98 15.22
CA ASP A 391 -21.94 -4.61 15.10
C ASP A 391 -21.17 -3.56 15.92
N ARG A 392 -20.46 -4.00 16.97
CA ARG A 392 -19.73 -3.12 17.87
C ARG A 392 -18.69 -2.29 17.13
N VAL A 393 -17.91 -2.91 16.25
CA VAL A 393 -16.77 -2.25 15.60
C VAL A 393 -17.19 -1.10 14.70
N PRO A 394 -18.11 -1.26 13.72
CA PRO A 394 -18.57 -0.12 12.92
C PRO A 394 -19.24 0.96 13.77
N ARG A 395 -19.97 0.62 14.85
CA ARG A 395 -20.58 1.61 15.75
C ARG A 395 -19.56 2.47 16.50
N GLU A 396 -18.38 1.93 16.76
CA GLU A 396 -17.32 2.63 17.50
C GLU A 396 -16.34 3.35 16.55
N VAL A 397 -16.08 2.79 15.36
CA VAL A 397 -15.11 3.32 14.40
C VAL A 397 -15.69 4.42 13.51
N ILE A 398 -16.97 4.32 13.09
CA ILE A 398 -17.55 5.30 12.16
C ILE A 398 -17.57 6.72 12.74
N PRO A 399 -17.96 6.97 14.02
CA PRO A 399 -17.98 8.32 14.56
C PRO A 399 -16.64 9.07 14.51
N PRO A 400 -15.50 8.54 14.99
CA PRO A 400 -14.22 9.23 14.89
C PRO A 400 -13.73 9.40 13.46
N ILE A 401 -14.03 8.47 12.54
CA ILE A 401 -13.72 8.64 11.11
C ILE A 401 -14.45 9.87 10.54
N LEU A 402 -15.75 10.00 10.83
CA LEU A 402 -16.53 11.12 10.34
C LEU A 402 -16.08 12.45 10.94
N ASP A 403 -15.81 12.45 12.25
CA ASP A 403 -15.31 13.63 12.96
C ASP A 403 -13.95 14.09 12.39
N ALA A 404 -12.99 13.17 12.23
CA ALA A 404 -11.68 13.47 11.64
C ALA A 404 -11.79 13.97 10.19
N TRP A 405 -12.76 13.46 9.42
CA TRP A 405 -12.98 13.91 8.04
C TRP A 405 -13.62 15.31 7.98
N GLU A 406 -14.57 15.59 8.87
CA GLU A 406 -15.28 16.87 8.96
C GLU A 406 -14.41 17.99 9.54
N THR A 407 -13.48 17.65 10.43
CA THR A 407 -12.54 18.58 11.09
C THR A 407 -11.11 18.50 10.53
N GLY A 408 -10.92 17.80 9.41
CA GLY A 408 -9.62 17.62 8.79
C GLY A 408 -8.97 18.93 8.31
N PRO A 409 -7.67 18.92 7.98
CA PRO A 409 -6.91 20.13 7.67
C PRO A 409 -7.50 20.95 6.52
N ASP A 410 -7.50 22.28 6.67
CA ASP A 410 -7.98 23.26 5.68
C ASP A 410 -6.92 24.30 5.26
N ALA A 411 -5.76 24.30 5.92
CA ALA A 411 -4.60 25.14 5.62
C ALA A 411 -3.28 24.36 5.84
N PRO A 412 -2.13 24.86 5.34
CA PRO A 412 -0.82 24.32 5.69
C PRO A 412 -0.63 24.24 7.21
N GLY A 413 -0.16 23.10 7.70
CA GLY A 413 0.08 22.89 9.11
C GLY A 413 1.23 23.76 9.66
N PRO A 414 1.40 23.78 11.00
CA PRO A 414 2.50 24.51 11.63
C PRO A 414 3.89 24.07 11.17
N LEU A 415 4.04 22.79 10.77
CA LEU A 415 5.23 22.23 10.17
C LEU A 415 4.87 21.64 8.81
N VAL A 416 5.55 22.11 7.77
CA VAL A 416 5.37 21.64 6.39
C VAL A 416 6.66 21.00 5.93
N TRP A 417 6.62 19.70 5.64
CA TRP A 417 7.73 18.99 5.04
C TRP A 417 7.80 19.29 3.55
N VAL A 418 8.81 20.06 3.16
CA VAL A 418 9.16 20.25 1.75
C VAL A 418 9.97 19.01 1.34
N TYR A 419 9.27 18.05 0.74
CA TYR A 419 9.79 16.74 0.40
C TYR A 419 10.48 16.76 -0.96
N PRO A 420 11.79 16.44 -1.05
CA PRO A 420 12.53 16.42 -2.31
C PRO A 420 12.24 15.15 -3.14
N PHE A 421 11.00 15.00 -3.57
CA PHE A 421 10.53 13.81 -4.29
C PHE A 421 11.35 13.54 -5.54
N ASP A 422 11.57 14.55 -6.39
CA ASP A 422 12.33 14.40 -7.62
C ASP A 422 13.83 14.26 -7.34
N GLU A 423 14.36 15.06 -6.43
CA GLU A 423 15.79 15.08 -6.13
C GLU A 423 16.25 13.79 -5.44
N TYR A 424 15.45 13.16 -4.56
CA TYR A 424 15.79 11.87 -3.98
C TYR A 424 15.96 10.77 -5.03
N HIS A 425 15.15 10.80 -6.10
CA HIS A 425 15.35 9.89 -7.23
C HIS A 425 16.64 10.25 -7.97
N ASP A 426 16.88 11.51 -8.29
CA ASP A 426 18.08 11.95 -9.00
C ASP A 426 19.37 11.70 -8.19
N TRP A 427 19.31 11.80 -6.87
CA TRP A 427 20.40 11.51 -5.94
C TRP A 427 20.69 10.02 -5.86
N THR A 428 19.66 9.19 -5.86
CA THR A 428 19.81 7.73 -5.85
C THR A 428 20.44 7.23 -7.15
N TYR A 429 19.92 7.66 -8.29
CA TYR A 429 20.32 7.20 -9.62
C TYR A 429 21.47 8.00 -10.26
N GLY A 430 21.87 9.11 -9.65
CA GLY A 430 22.94 9.98 -10.13
C GLY A 430 24.34 9.39 -9.97
N THR A 431 25.32 10.04 -10.62
CA THR A 431 26.74 9.70 -10.49
C THR A 431 27.56 10.95 -10.13
N PRO A 432 28.22 11.00 -8.96
CA PRO A 432 28.16 10.00 -7.87
C PRO A 432 26.77 9.96 -7.22
N SER A 433 26.36 8.77 -6.80
CA SER A 433 25.12 8.57 -6.05
C SER A 433 25.24 9.14 -4.64
N ARG A 434 24.12 9.68 -4.12
CA ARG A 434 23.94 10.19 -2.76
C ARG A 434 22.88 9.38 -1.99
N ILE A 435 22.78 8.10 -2.31
CA ILE A 435 21.80 7.16 -1.72
C ILE A 435 21.87 7.11 -0.18
N ASP A 436 23.03 7.38 0.40
CA ASP A 436 23.24 7.49 1.84
C ASP A 436 22.56 8.73 2.44
N GLU A 437 22.54 9.85 1.72
CA GLU A 437 21.78 11.04 2.13
C GLU A 437 20.27 10.81 2.03
N VAL A 438 19.82 10.08 0.99
CA VAL A 438 18.41 9.67 0.82
C VAL A 438 17.98 8.75 1.97
N PHE A 439 18.80 7.75 2.30
CA PHE A 439 18.58 6.88 3.46
C PHE A 439 18.49 7.70 4.75
N PHE A 440 19.47 8.57 5.03
CA PHE A 440 19.49 9.39 6.23
C PHE A 440 18.23 10.25 6.36
N GLY A 441 17.78 10.86 5.26
CA GLY A 441 16.71 11.85 5.28
C GLY A 441 15.42 11.32 5.89
N ASP A 442 14.87 10.24 5.32
CA ASP A 442 13.58 9.71 5.78
C ASP A 442 13.70 8.99 7.14
N TRP A 443 14.81 8.29 7.40
CA TRP A 443 15.05 7.69 8.73
C TRP A 443 15.17 8.74 9.83
N PHE A 444 15.78 9.89 9.55
CA PHE A 444 15.89 11.00 10.49
C PHE A 444 14.51 11.60 10.81
N VAL A 445 13.69 11.89 9.80
CA VAL A 445 12.35 12.46 10.00
C VAL A 445 11.43 11.46 10.71
N ARG A 446 11.47 10.16 10.36
CA ARG A 446 10.79 9.09 11.11
C ARG A 446 11.18 9.10 12.59
N GLY A 447 12.47 9.26 12.87
CA GLY A 447 13.00 9.37 14.23
C GLY A 447 12.43 10.61 14.95
N ALA A 448 12.43 11.76 14.30
CA ALA A 448 11.93 13.01 14.87
C ALA A 448 10.42 12.94 15.21
N VAL A 449 9.59 12.42 14.31
CA VAL A 449 8.14 12.27 14.53
C VAL A 449 7.86 11.34 15.71
N ASN A 450 8.53 10.20 15.80
CA ASN A 450 8.39 9.29 16.95
C ASN A 450 8.87 9.89 18.28
N ASN A 451 9.70 10.94 18.23
CA ASN A 451 10.15 11.68 19.42
C ASN A 451 9.32 12.96 19.65
N GLY A 452 8.16 13.11 18.99
CA GLY A 452 7.19 14.16 19.27
C GLY A 452 7.26 15.38 18.36
N LEU A 453 7.97 15.32 17.22
CA LEU A 453 7.86 16.37 16.20
C LEU A 453 6.45 16.35 15.58
N PRO A 454 5.65 17.43 15.71
CA PRO A 454 4.26 17.45 15.24
C PRO A 454 4.20 17.78 13.74
N LEU A 455 4.79 16.93 12.91
CA LEU A 455 4.80 17.07 11.46
C LEU A 455 3.57 16.40 10.86
N ASN A 456 2.74 17.18 10.16
CA ASN A 456 1.50 16.69 9.54
C ASN A 456 1.21 17.27 8.15
N SER A 457 2.13 18.04 7.55
CA SER A 457 1.90 18.59 6.21
C SER A 457 3.07 18.27 5.29
N VAL A 458 2.78 18.01 4.02
CA VAL A 458 3.79 17.71 3.01
C VAL A 458 3.52 18.45 1.70
N ILE A 459 4.59 18.95 1.08
CA ILE A 459 4.60 19.54 -0.25
C ILE A 459 5.85 19.04 -0.98
N SER A 460 5.76 18.64 -2.24
CA SER A 460 6.97 18.32 -3.00
C SER A 460 7.79 19.57 -3.29
N THR A 461 9.11 19.45 -3.46
CA THR A 461 9.97 20.54 -3.96
C THR A 461 9.42 21.17 -5.25
N ARG A 462 8.96 20.34 -6.19
CA ARG A 462 8.32 20.77 -7.45
C ARG A 462 7.06 21.63 -7.25
N SER A 463 6.22 21.29 -6.28
CA SER A 463 5.03 22.10 -5.95
C SER A 463 5.40 23.33 -5.13
N PHE A 464 6.39 23.20 -4.25
CA PHE A 464 6.88 24.27 -3.39
C PHE A 464 7.45 25.45 -4.19
N VAL A 465 8.29 25.19 -5.21
CA VAL A 465 8.89 26.28 -6.02
C VAL A 465 7.84 27.15 -6.72
N GLN A 466 6.66 26.59 -6.99
CA GLN A 466 5.52 27.33 -7.53
C GLN A 466 4.74 28.05 -6.42
N ALA A 467 4.45 27.35 -5.34
CA ALA A 467 3.66 27.87 -4.22
C ALA A 467 4.35 29.04 -3.50
N ILE A 468 5.68 29.03 -3.41
CA ILE A 468 6.46 30.04 -2.69
C ILE A 468 6.50 31.40 -3.39
N ALA A 469 5.97 31.50 -4.62
CA ALA A 469 5.70 32.78 -5.27
C ALA A 469 4.73 33.67 -4.46
N ASP A 470 3.95 33.06 -3.56
CA ASP A 470 3.09 33.74 -2.58
C ASP A 470 3.46 33.29 -1.15
N PRO A 471 4.52 33.85 -0.54
CA PRO A 471 5.03 33.47 0.77
C PRO A 471 4.00 33.55 1.91
N ALA A 472 2.97 34.39 1.75
CA ALA A 472 1.92 34.55 2.75
C ALA A 472 1.17 33.24 3.03
N ARG A 473 1.16 32.30 2.08
CA ARG A 473 0.56 30.96 2.25
C ARG A 473 1.25 30.11 3.30
N PHE A 474 2.49 30.41 3.63
CA PHE A 474 3.29 29.71 4.64
C PHE A 474 3.58 30.58 5.86
N ALA A 475 2.91 31.72 6.04
CA ALA A 475 3.22 32.70 7.08
C ALA A 475 3.15 32.10 8.50
N GLU A 476 2.24 31.15 8.73
CA GLU A 476 2.07 30.48 10.03
C GLU A 476 2.86 29.17 10.13
N SER A 477 3.54 28.76 9.06
CA SER A 477 4.27 27.51 8.98
C SER A 477 5.77 27.69 9.22
N ILE A 478 6.41 26.59 9.62
CA ILE A 478 7.86 26.37 9.56
C ILE A 478 8.09 25.33 8.47
N LEU A 479 8.90 25.67 7.46
CA LEU A 479 9.25 24.74 6.40
C LEU A 479 10.38 23.82 6.87
N LEU A 480 10.14 22.52 6.88
CA LEU A 480 11.10 21.48 7.22
C LEU A 480 11.61 20.83 5.94
N SER A 481 12.93 20.68 5.77
CA SER A 481 13.47 20.08 4.55
C SER A 481 14.92 19.64 4.70
N PRO A 482 15.44 18.72 3.86
CA PRO A 482 16.87 18.53 3.76
C PRO A 482 17.58 19.81 3.31
N VAL A 483 18.90 19.88 3.45
CA VAL A 483 19.66 21.01 2.89
C VAL A 483 19.59 20.98 1.36
N PRO A 484 19.14 22.05 0.68
CA PRO A 484 19.11 22.11 -0.77
C PRO A 484 20.50 22.24 -1.39
N ASP A 485 20.67 21.74 -2.61
CA ASP A 485 21.88 21.97 -3.39
C ASP A 485 21.98 23.46 -3.81
N ALA A 486 23.21 23.95 -3.85
CA ALA A 486 23.53 25.33 -4.25
C ALA A 486 22.95 25.70 -5.62
N GLY A 487 22.31 26.86 -5.70
CA GLY A 487 21.79 27.43 -6.95
C GLY A 487 20.48 26.83 -7.44
N THR A 488 19.84 25.96 -6.67
CA THR A 488 18.51 25.42 -7.00
C THR A 488 17.41 26.47 -6.77
N GLU A 489 16.28 26.33 -7.48
CA GLU A 489 15.07 27.11 -7.21
C GLU A 489 14.53 26.84 -5.82
N TRP A 490 14.72 25.61 -5.33
CA TRP A 490 14.43 25.21 -3.96
C TRP A 490 15.22 26.03 -2.93
N GLU A 491 16.54 26.15 -3.08
CA GLU A 491 17.38 27.01 -2.23
C GLU A 491 16.94 28.48 -2.31
N SER A 492 16.72 28.97 -3.53
CA SER A 492 16.32 30.37 -3.77
C SER A 492 14.98 30.69 -3.12
N GLY A 493 14.03 29.76 -3.19
CA GLY A 493 12.72 29.86 -2.52
C GLY A 493 12.83 29.95 -1.00
N PHE A 494 13.70 29.13 -0.39
CA PHE A 494 13.94 29.20 1.05
C PHE A 494 14.61 30.50 1.49
N LEU A 495 15.66 30.93 0.80
CA LEU A 495 16.35 32.17 1.15
C LEU A 495 15.41 33.37 1.01
N GLY A 496 14.63 33.43 -0.09
CA GLY A 496 13.63 34.48 -0.29
C GLY A 496 12.50 34.46 0.74
N PHE A 497 12.09 33.27 1.20
CA PHE A 497 11.10 33.12 2.28
C PHE A 497 11.63 33.64 3.62
N VAL A 498 12.86 33.26 3.99
CA VAL A 498 13.51 33.69 5.23
C VAL A 498 13.77 35.19 5.24
N GLU A 499 14.18 35.77 4.11
CA GLU A 499 14.38 37.22 3.95
C GLU A 499 13.10 38.04 4.19
N GLN A 500 11.94 37.42 3.96
CA GLN A 500 10.62 38.01 4.22
C GLN A 500 10.07 37.71 5.63
N GLY A 501 10.89 37.11 6.51
CA GLY A 501 10.51 36.77 7.88
C GLY A 501 9.96 35.35 8.06
N GLY A 502 9.99 34.53 7.02
CA GLY A 502 9.65 33.11 7.08
C GLY A 502 10.65 32.29 7.91
N ARG A 503 10.27 31.06 8.24
CA ARG A 503 11.07 30.14 9.08
C ARG A 503 11.31 28.82 8.36
N VAL A 504 12.57 28.40 8.32
CA VAL A 504 12.99 27.12 7.71
C VAL A 504 13.83 26.34 8.71
N LEU A 505 13.57 25.05 8.83
CA LEU A 505 14.40 24.08 9.55
C LEU A 505 15.03 23.13 8.54
N LEU A 506 16.35 23.13 8.46
CA LEU A 506 17.12 22.28 7.57
C LEU A 506 17.77 21.11 8.31
N TYR A 507 17.83 19.95 7.68
CA TYR A 507 18.55 18.77 8.18
C TYR A 507 19.44 18.13 7.11
N GLY A 508 20.46 17.38 7.54
CA GLY A 508 21.41 16.74 6.64
C GLY A 508 22.68 17.56 6.37
N PRO A 509 23.55 17.08 5.45
CA PRO A 509 24.86 17.67 5.22
C PRO A 509 24.77 19.03 4.52
N VAL A 510 25.63 19.97 4.92
CA VAL A 510 25.75 21.31 4.30
C VAL A 510 26.84 21.40 3.22
N SER A 511 27.47 20.27 2.88
CA SER A 511 28.64 20.23 1.98
C SER A 511 28.36 20.71 0.55
N ARG A 512 27.08 20.73 0.14
CA ARG A 512 26.61 21.18 -1.19
C ARG A 512 25.79 22.47 -1.12
N ALA A 513 25.64 23.08 0.05
CA ALA A 513 24.95 24.35 0.21
C ALA A 513 25.75 25.50 -0.44
N SER A 514 25.05 26.54 -0.92
CA SER A 514 25.74 27.74 -1.39
C SER A 514 26.41 28.49 -0.24
N GLU A 515 27.43 29.30 -0.53
CA GLU A 515 28.02 30.21 0.46
C GLU A 515 26.97 31.12 1.12
N ARG A 516 25.96 31.54 0.35
CA ARG A 516 24.86 32.37 0.85
C ARG A 516 24.04 31.63 1.91
N LEU A 517 23.73 30.35 1.67
CA LEU A 517 23.02 29.53 2.65
C LEU A 517 23.89 29.23 3.88
N LEU A 518 25.17 28.91 3.70
CA LEU A 518 26.11 28.69 4.82
C LEU A 518 26.25 29.93 5.71
N GLN A 519 26.31 31.11 5.12
CA GLN A 519 26.32 32.39 5.84
C GLN A 519 24.99 32.62 6.59
N ALA A 520 23.85 32.35 5.95
CA ALA A 520 22.53 32.49 6.59
C ALA A 520 22.38 31.54 7.80
N LEU A 521 23.00 30.35 7.74
CA LEU A 521 23.02 29.37 8.83
C LEU A 521 24.10 29.66 9.90
N ASN A 522 25.00 30.63 9.68
CA ASN A 522 26.17 30.91 10.51
C ASN A 522 27.11 29.70 10.69
N VAL A 523 27.33 28.93 9.62
CA VAL A 523 28.23 27.76 9.60
C VAL A 523 29.33 27.86 8.54
N ALA A 524 29.46 29.04 7.90
CA ALA A 524 30.48 29.35 6.90
C ALA A 524 31.89 29.51 7.49
#